data_AF-A0A4Q3ZFJ5-F1
#
_entry.id   AF-A0A4Q3ZFJ5-F1
#
_cell.length_a   1.000
_cell.length_b   1.000
_cell.length_c   1.000
_cell.angle_alpha   90.00
_cell.angle_beta   90.00
_cell.angle_gamma   90.00
#
_symmetry.space_group_name_H-M   'P 1'
#
loop_
_entity.id
_entity.type
_entity.pdbx_description
1 polymer ?
#
loop_
_entity_poly.entity_id
_entity_poly.type
_entity_poly.pdbx_seq_one_letter_code
_entity_poly.pdbx_strand_id
1 'polypeptide(L)'
;MRILGTCAVALFALAPMGALAAPIDPLALMRGTSVIALGDLTTESSADGANHLEGPAYIGGDLISVPGSYAANQDGLAPITVGSATGTLIIGGSTSADIDGAQRGDVVLGGSHTGLAGTATVHDNVDGIPLAEMTRVFQALSGNLAGLDTTAGAALDLSNPWNPLFT
;
A
#
# COMPACT_ATOMS: atom_id res chain seq x y z
N MET A 1 -66.41 -8.41 -24.43
CA MET A 1 -65.16 -9.05 -24.87
C MET A 1 -64.01 -8.11 -24.50
N ARG A 2 -63.29 -8.38 -23.41
CA ARG A 2 -62.13 -7.60 -22.96
C ARG A 2 -60.97 -8.57 -22.77
N ILE A 3 -59.90 -8.38 -23.54
CA ILE A 3 -58.68 -9.18 -23.50
C ILE A 3 -57.75 -8.52 -22.48
N LEU A 4 -57.48 -9.22 -21.37
CA LEU A 4 -56.42 -8.85 -20.42
C LEU A 4 -55.12 -9.50 -20.89
N GLY A 5 -54.19 -8.69 -21.38
CA GLY A 5 -52.82 -9.10 -21.69
C GLY A 5 -51.91 -8.86 -20.48
N THR A 6 -51.43 -9.92 -19.86
CA THR A 6 -50.38 -9.89 -18.84
C THR A 6 -49.01 -9.72 -19.51
N CYS A 7 -48.38 -8.55 -19.31
CA CYS A 7 -46.96 -8.34 -19.62
C CYS A 7 -46.10 -9.01 -18.53
N ALA A 8 -45.38 -10.07 -18.89
CA ALA A 8 -44.33 -10.62 -18.05
C ALA A 8 -43.08 -9.75 -18.16
N VAL A 9 -42.69 -9.10 -17.07
CA VAL A 9 -41.40 -8.39 -16.96
C VAL A 9 -40.36 -9.40 -16.52
N ALA A 10 -39.48 -9.81 -17.44
CA ALA A 10 -38.30 -10.60 -17.11
C ALA A 10 -37.24 -9.69 -16.48
N LEU A 11 -37.07 -9.79 -15.16
CA LEU A 11 -36.01 -9.13 -14.41
C LEU A 11 -34.70 -9.88 -14.68
N PHE A 12 -33.91 -9.42 -15.65
CA PHE A 12 -32.53 -9.86 -15.83
C PHE A 12 -31.69 -9.31 -14.67
N ALA A 13 -31.42 -10.15 -13.67
CA ALA A 13 -30.42 -9.87 -12.65
C ALA A 13 -29.03 -9.89 -13.33
N LEU A 14 -28.49 -8.71 -13.64
CA LEU A 14 -27.06 -8.56 -13.92
C LEU A 14 -26.32 -8.93 -12.63
N ALA A 15 -25.72 -10.11 -12.59
CA ALA A 15 -24.75 -10.43 -11.56
C ALA A 15 -23.60 -9.40 -11.64
N PRO A 16 -23.18 -8.78 -10.53
CA PRO A 16 -22.01 -7.92 -10.54
C PRO A 16 -20.81 -8.78 -10.92
N MET A 17 -20.26 -8.54 -12.11
CA MET A 17 -18.93 -9.04 -12.45
C MET A 17 -17.98 -8.33 -11.50
N GLY A 18 -17.52 -9.04 -10.47
CA GLY A 18 -16.49 -8.52 -9.58
C GLY A 18 -15.30 -8.08 -10.43
N ALA A 19 -14.98 -6.79 -10.38
CA ALA A 19 -13.77 -6.28 -10.99
C ALA A 19 -12.60 -7.08 -10.41
N LEU A 20 -11.94 -7.88 -11.23
CA LEU A 20 -10.73 -8.57 -10.81
C LEU A 20 -9.70 -7.48 -10.53
N ALA A 21 -9.29 -7.34 -9.27
CA ALA A 21 -8.21 -6.44 -8.90
C ALA A 21 -6.99 -6.74 -9.80
N ALA A 22 -6.39 -5.68 -10.36
CA ALA A 22 -5.18 -5.85 -11.14
C ALA A 22 -4.13 -6.62 -10.31
N PRO A 23 -3.39 -7.57 -10.90
CA PRO A 23 -2.35 -8.29 -10.18
C PRO A 23 -1.36 -7.31 -9.55
N ILE A 24 -1.04 -7.51 -8.27
CA ILE A 24 -0.04 -6.70 -7.59
C ILE A 24 1.35 -7.07 -8.15
N ASP A 25 2.04 -6.11 -8.76
CA ASP A 25 3.42 -6.26 -9.22
C ASP A 25 4.40 -5.83 -8.11
N PRO A 26 5.07 -6.77 -7.41
CA PRO A 26 6.00 -6.43 -6.34
C PRO A 26 7.19 -5.61 -6.82
N LEU A 27 7.64 -5.79 -8.06
CA LEU A 27 8.80 -5.05 -8.58
C LEU A 27 8.43 -3.59 -8.86
N ALA A 28 7.25 -3.34 -9.43
CA ALA A 28 6.73 -2.00 -9.60
C ALA A 28 6.54 -1.31 -8.25
N LEU A 29 6.01 -2.02 -7.25
CA LEU A 29 5.87 -1.49 -5.90
C LEU A 29 7.22 -1.16 -5.27
N MET A 30 8.18 -2.08 -5.25
CA MET A 30 9.51 -1.83 -4.68
C MET A 30 10.26 -0.65 -5.34
N ARG A 31 9.94 -0.31 -6.59
CA ARG A 31 10.50 0.86 -7.28
C ARG A 31 9.72 2.15 -7.03
N GLY A 32 8.43 2.02 -6.75
CA GLY A 32 7.48 3.12 -6.62
C GLY A 32 7.25 3.58 -5.19
N THR A 33 7.44 2.70 -4.19
CA THR A 33 7.18 2.97 -2.77
C THR A 33 8.46 3.27 -2.01
N SER A 34 8.45 4.25 -1.12
CA SER A 34 9.54 4.46 -0.15
C SER A 34 9.49 3.45 1.00
N VAL A 35 8.28 3.11 1.47
CA VAL A 35 8.07 2.16 2.58
C VAL A 35 6.92 1.22 2.27
N ILE A 36 7.12 -0.05 2.60
CA ILE A 36 6.08 -1.09 2.66
C ILE A 36 6.17 -1.75 4.03
N ALA A 37 5.25 -1.40 4.92
CA ALA A 37 5.01 -2.12 6.16
C ALA A 37 3.83 -3.08 5.96
N LEU A 38 4.00 -4.37 6.20
CA LEU A 38 2.91 -5.36 6.06
C LEU A 38 2.05 -5.46 7.33
N GLY A 39 2.50 -4.90 8.45
CA GLY A 39 1.73 -4.78 9.69
C GLY A 39 1.59 -3.31 10.08
N ASP A 40 1.53 -3.06 11.38
CA ASP A 40 1.50 -1.70 11.93
C ASP A 40 2.83 -0.98 11.71
N LEU A 41 2.76 0.34 11.56
CA LEU A 41 3.93 1.21 11.55
C LEU A 41 3.82 2.17 12.73
N THR A 42 4.76 2.05 13.68
CA THR A 42 4.91 3.03 14.75
C THR A 42 5.92 4.08 14.34
N THR A 43 5.53 5.35 14.42
CA THR A 43 6.42 6.49 14.23
C THR A 43 6.56 7.19 15.58
N GLU A 44 7.78 7.19 16.11
CA GLU A 44 8.11 7.88 17.36
C GLU A 44 8.61 9.28 17.02
N SER A 45 8.01 10.34 17.57
CA SER A 45 8.51 11.70 17.32
C SER A 45 9.96 11.79 17.80
N SER A 46 10.89 12.05 16.87
CA SER A 46 12.22 12.50 17.27
C SER A 46 12.10 13.87 17.95
N ALA A 47 12.98 14.17 18.92
CA ALA A 47 12.99 15.45 19.63
C ALA A 47 13.21 16.67 18.70
N ASP A 48 13.63 16.42 17.46
CA ASP A 48 14.08 17.43 16.49
C ASP A 48 13.11 17.66 15.32
N GLY A 49 11.94 17.02 15.27
CA GLY A 49 10.95 17.32 14.23
C GLY A 49 9.96 16.22 13.94
N ALA A 50 8.89 16.62 13.24
CA ALA A 50 7.80 15.76 12.78
C ALA A 50 8.33 14.49 12.10
N ASN A 51 7.63 13.38 12.33
CA ASN A 51 7.91 12.14 11.62
C ASN A 51 7.52 12.33 10.16
N HIS A 52 8.50 12.49 9.29
CA HIS A 52 8.26 12.60 7.86
C HIS A 52 8.75 11.34 7.15
N LEU A 53 8.03 10.98 6.10
CA LEU A 53 8.49 10.01 5.12
C LEU A 53 8.36 10.64 3.75
N GLU A 54 9.49 10.76 3.06
CA GLU A 54 9.48 11.19 1.67
C GLU A 54 9.12 10.03 0.75
N GLY A 55 8.26 10.33 -0.23
CA GLY A 55 7.72 9.37 -1.18
C GLY A 55 6.51 8.59 -0.69
N PRO A 56 5.87 7.87 -1.63
CA PRO A 56 4.62 7.19 -1.36
C PRO A 56 4.82 5.92 -0.54
N ALA A 57 3.89 5.63 0.37
CA ALA A 57 4.03 4.54 1.34
C ALA A 57 2.79 3.66 1.45
N TYR A 58 3.04 2.40 1.82
CA TYR A 58 2.02 1.42 2.15
C TYR A 58 2.22 0.88 3.57
N ILE A 59 1.18 0.91 4.37
CA ILE A 59 1.10 0.35 5.73
C ILE A 59 -0.06 -0.63 5.75
N GLY A 60 0.21 -1.87 6.10
CA GLY A 60 -0.76 -2.95 6.06
C GLY A 60 -1.75 -2.92 7.23
N GLY A 61 -1.26 -2.54 8.41
CA GLY A 61 -2.05 -2.38 9.63
C GLY A 61 -2.31 -0.90 9.95
N ASP A 62 -2.22 -0.56 11.23
CA ASP A 62 -2.45 0.79 11.74
C ASP A 62 -1.17 1.66 11.63
N LEU A 63 -1.35 2.96 11.40
CA LEU A 63 -0.28 3.94 11.62
C LEU A 63 -0.40 4.49 13.04
N ILE A 64 0.56 4.16 13.87
CA ILE A 64 0.61 4.56 15.28
C ILE A 64 1.63 5.71 15.39
N SER A 65 1.17 6.94 15.62
CA SER A 65 2.07 8.08 15.85
C SER A 65 2.01 8.51 17.31
N VAL A 66 3.16 8.58 17.97
CA VAL A 66 3.26 8.84 19.42
C VAL A 66 4.26 9.95 19.72
N PRO A 67 3.81 11.00 20.43
CA PRO A 67 2.83 11.97 19.93
C PRO A 67 3.44 12.77 18.77
N GLY A 68 2.69 13.04 17.69
CA GLY A 68 3.23 13.87 16.63
C GLY A 68 2.35 13.96 15.39
N SER A 69 2.70 14.95 14.55
CA SER A 69 2.25 15.03 13.17
C SER A 69 3.11 14.11 12.30
N TYR A 70 2.48 13.44 11.36
CA TYR A 70 3.10 12.65 10.32
C TYR A 70 3.07 13.42 9.00
N ALA A 71 4.25 13.70 8.46
CA ALA A 71 4.43 14.37 7.19
C ALA A 71 4.57 13.34 6.06
N ALA A 72 3.54 13.20 5.23
CA ALA A 72 3.52 12.19 4.17
C ALA A 72 3.90 12.80 2.81
N ASN A 73 5.06 12.44 2.25
CA ASN A 73 5.48 12.80 0.88
C ASN A 73 5.50 14.32 0.61
N GLN A 74 6.26 15.06 1.41
CA GLN A 74 6.38 16.51 1.25
C GLN A 74 7.00 16.93 -0.07
N ASP A 75 7.85 16.09 -0.65
CA ASP A 75 8.46 16.33 -1.97
C ASP A 75 7.48 16.11 -3.14
N GLY A 76 6.26 15.63 -2.88
CA GLY A 76 5.21 15.49 -3.90
C GLY A 76 5.55 14.46 -4.98
N LEU A 77 6.21 13.35 -4.59
CA LEU A 77 6.40 12.23 -5.50
C LEU A 77 5.06 11.63 -5.94
N ALA A 78 5.07 10.90 -7.06
CA ALA A 78 3.84 10.35 -7.61
C ALA A 78 3.20 9.34 -6.64
N PRO A 79 1.86 9.30 -6.53
CA PRO A 79 1.18 8.30 -5.70
C PRO A 79 1.38 6.90 -6.28
N ILE A 80 1.19 5.90 -5.43
CA ILE A 80 1.21 4.48 -5.79
C ILE A 80 -0.22 3.97 -5.91
N THR A 81 -0.40 2.89 -6.65
CA THR A 81 -1.66 2.14 -6.70
C THR A 81 -1.43 0.74 -6.16
N VAL A 82 -2.22 0.36 -5.16
CA VAL A 82 -2.20 -0.96 -4.54
C VAL A 82 -3.64 -1.49 -4.50
N GLY A 83 -3.95 -2.47 -5.34
CA GLY A 83 -5.32 -2.95 -5.50
C GLY A 83 -6.22 -1.84 -6.08
N SER A 84 -7.29 -1.48 -5.35
CA SER A 84 -8.19 -0.37 -5.71
C SER A 84 -7.74 0.98 -5.14
N ALA A 85 -6.79 1.01 -4.20
CA ALA A 85 -6.37 2.22 -3.52
C ALA A 85 -5.25 2.92 -4.31
N THR A 86 -5.41 4.21 -4.59
CA THR A 86 -4.34 5.07 -5.12
C THR A 86 -4.11 6.21 -4.17
N GLY A 87 -2.89 6.36 -3.68
CA GLY A 87 -2.57 7.36 -2.68
C GLY A 87 -1.09 7.57 -2.49
N THR A 88 -0.75 8.66 -1.82
CA THR A 88 0.61 8.91 -1.34
C THR A 88 0.90 8.21 -0.02
N LEU A 89 -0.14 7.90 0.75
CA LEU A 89 -0.05 7.10 1.95
C LEU A 89 -1.28 6.19 1.96
N ILE A 90 -1.06 4.89 1.90
CA ILE A 90 -2.11 3.88 1.92
C ILE A 90 -1.98 3.11 3.23
N ILE A 91 -3.02 3.11 4.06
CA ILE A 91 -3.06 2.48 5.38
C ILE A 91 -4.20 1.47 5.40
N GLY A 92 -3.91 0.19 5.62
CA GLY A 92 -4.94 -0.85 5.69
C GLY A 92 -5.85 -0.73 6.92
N GLY A 93 -5.31 -0.23 8.03
CA GLY A 93 -6.02 0.02 9.27
C GLY A 93 -6.44 1.47 9.49
N SER A 94 -6.39 1.90 10.74
CA SER A 94 -6.77 3.23 11.23
C SER A 94 -5.54 4.06 11.65
N THR A 95 -5.74 5.37 11.86
CA THR A 95 -4.72 6.21 12.49
C THR A 95 -5.32 7.37 13.27
N SER A 96 -4.69 7.71 14.39
CA SER A 96 -4.98 8.92 15.16
C SER A 96 -3.93 10.02 14.95
N ALA A 97 -2.99 9.84 14.02
CA ALA A 97 -1.95 10.82 13.75
C ALA A 97 -2.54 12.07 13.09
N ASP A 98 -2.02 13.24 13.43
CA ASP A 98 -2.20 14.42 12.58
C ASP A 98 -1.41 14.15 11.29
N ILE A 99 -2.03 14.34 10.13
CA ILE A 99 -1.38 14.09 8.85
C ILE A 99 -1.21 15.42 8.13
N ASP A 100 0.03 15.76 7.82
CA ASP A 100 0.39 16.94 7.05
C ASP A 100 1.27 16.56 5.85
N GLY A 101 1.51 17.50 4.94
CA GLY A 101 2.55 17.36 3.94
C GLY A 101 2.24 16.46 2.74
N ALA A 102 1.01 15.94 2.59
CA ALA A 102 0.57 15.21 1.38
C ALA A 102 0.38 16.16 0.19
N GLN A 103 1.46 16.77 -0.29
CA GLN A 103 1.44 17.81 -1.33
C GLN A 103 0.92 17.26 -2.67
N ARG A 104 1.05 15.96 -2.90
CA ARG A 104 0.59 15.30 -4.11
C ARG A 104 0.02 13.91 -3.84
N GLY A 105 -1.27 13.77 -4.13
CA GLY A 105 -2.00 12.52 -3.94
C GLY A 105 -2.69 12.46 -2.58
N ASP A 106 -3.64 11.53 -2.47
CA ASP A 106 -4.48 11.43 -1.29
C ASP A 106 -3.89 10.46 -0.27
N VAL A 107 -4.30 10.60 0.99
CA VAL A 107 -4.12 9.59 2.03
C VAL A 107 -5.35 8.71 2.03
N VAL A 108 -5.15 7.40 1.96
CA VAL A 108 -6.22 6.41 1.82
C VAL A 108 -6.15 5.43 2.98
N LEU A 109 -7.23 5.31 3.75
CA LEU A 109 -7.33 4.43 4.90
C LEU A 109 -8.46 3.42 4.74
N GLY A 110 -8.20 2.17 5.12
CA GLY A 110 -9.22 1.12 5.21
C GLY A 110 -10.07 1.27 6.47
N GLY A 111 -9.50 1.84 7.54
CA GLY A 111 -10.18 2.20 8.78
C GLY A 111 -10.50 3.70 8.87
N SER A 112 -10.41 4.24 10.09
CA SER A 112 -10.76 5.64 10.37
C SER A 112 -9.54 6.51 10.68
N HIS A 113 -9.58 7.76 10.23
CA HIS A 113 -8.72 8.85 10.68
C HIS A 113 -9.39 9.68 11.79
N THR A 114 -8.66 9.97 12.88
CA THR A 114 -9.17 10.82 13.98
C THR A 114 -8.27 12.01 14.32
N GLY A 115 -7.13 12.14 13.66
CA GLY A 115 -6.24 13.30 13.83
C GLY A 115 -6.65 14.48 12.96
N LEU A 116 -5.86 15.54 12.97
CA LEU A 116 -6.03 16.66 12.06
C LEU A 116 -5.48 16.30 10.68
N ALA A 117 -6.27 16.53 9.63
CA ALA A 117 -5.78 16.52 8.26
C ALA A 117 -5.35 17.95 7.93
N GLY A 118 -4.05 18.22 7.96
CA GLY A 118 -3.48 19.54 7.70
C GLY A 118 -3.73 19.97 6.25
N THR A 119 -2.71 19.80 5.39
CA THR A 119 -2.85 20.03 3.94
C THR A 119 -3.29 18.78 3.17
N ALA A 120 -3.36 17.63 3.83
CA ALA A 120 -3.68 16.35 3.21
C ALA A 120 -5.18 16.19 2.90
N THR A 121 -5.50 15.56 1.77
CA THR A 121 -6.83 14.99 1.52
C THR A 121 -6.86 13.56 2.03
N VAL A 122 -7.78 13.26 2.95
CA VAL A 122 -7.89 11.96 3.61
C VAL A 122 -9.19 11.28 3.21
N HIS A 123 -9.11 10.03 2.74
CA HIS A 123 -10.26 9.17 2.47
C HIS A 123 -10.29 8.02 3.47
N ASP A 124 -11.33 8.02 4.31
CA ASP A 124 -11.56 7.00 5.32
C ASP A 124 -12.47 5.87 4.82
N ASN A 125 -12.37 4.71 5.47
CA ASN A 125 -13.19 3.52 5.24
C ASN A 125 -13.19 3.08 3.76
N VAL A 126 -12.04 3.18 3.11
CA VAL A 126 -11.87 2.77 1.71
C VAL A 126 -11.74 1.26 1.62
N ASP A 127 -12.73 0.65 0.97
CA ASP A 127 -12.73 -0.78 0.69
C ASP A 127 -11.60 -1.19 -0.28
N GLY A 128 -11.09 -2.40 -0.08
CA GLY A 128 -10.22 -3.06 -1.06
C GLY A 128 -8.73 -2.76 -0.93
N ILE A 129 -8.26 -2.25 0.21
CA ILE A 129 -6.82 -2.20 0.53
C ILE A 129 -6.31 -3.64 0.75
N PRO A 130 -5.44 -4.18 -0.12
CA PRO A 130 -5.27 -5.62 -0.25
C PRO A 130 -4.14 -6.17 0.64
N LEU A 131 -4.28 -6.08 1.97
CA LEU A 131 -3.26 -6.56 2.94
C LEU A 131 -2.88 -8.04 2.73
N ALA A 132 -3.87 -8.92 2.62
CA ALA A 132 -3.62 -10.35 2.47
C ALA A 132 -2.83 -10.67 1.19
N GLU A 133 -3.16 -9.98 0.09
CA GLU A 133 -2.48 -10.16 -1.19
C GLU A 133 -1.07 -9.57 -1.16
N MET A 134 -0.89 -8.38 -0.60
CA MET A 134 0.44 -7.78 -0.38
C MET A 134 1.33 -8.73 0.42
N THR A 135 0.80 -9.28 1.51
CA THR A 135 1.53 -10.24 2.35
C THR A 135 1.92 -11.48 1.56
N ARG A 136 0.97 -12.06 0.82
CA ARG A 136 1.21 -13.24 -0.02
C ARG A 136 2.27 -12.99 -1.09
N VAL A 137 2.22 -11.85 -1.76
CA VAL A 137 3.16 -11.46 -2.82
C VAL A 137 4.58 -11.28 -2.27
N PHE A 138 4.72 -10.57 -1.15
CA PHE A 138 6.05 -10.37 -0.53
C PHE A 138 6.59 -11.65 0.11
N GLN A 139 5.73 -12.53 0.64
CA GLN A 139 6.14 -13.87 1.08
C GLN A 139 6.60 -14.74 -0.09
N ALA A 140 5.90 -14.71 -1.22
CA ALA A 140 6.29 -15.44 -2.43
C ALA A 140 7.62 -14.91 -3.00
N LEU A 141 7.81 -13.59 -3.03
CA LEU A 141 9.08 -12.96 -3.41
C LEU A 141 10.20 -13.40 -2.47
N SER A 142 9.98 -13.33 -1.16
CA SER A 142 10.94 -13.79 -0.15
C SER A 142 11.31 -15.26 -0.33
N GLY A 143 10.31 -16.13 -0.57
CA GLY A 143 10.54 -17.55 -0.84
C GLY A 143 11.35 -17.80 -2.11
N ASN A 144 11.08 -17.05 -3.19
CA ASN A 144 11.86 -17.12 -4.42
C ASN A 144 13.31 -16.68 -4.19
N LEU A 145 13.52 -15.58 -3.46
CA LEU A 145 14.86 -15.10 -3.11
C LEU A 145 15.61 -16.08 -2.20
N ALA A 146 14.94 -16.71 -1.24
CA ALA A 146 15.52 -17.75 -0.40
C ALA A 146 15.89 -19.00 -1.21
N GLY A 147 15.10 -19.36 -2.23
CA GLY A 147 15.43 -20.44 -3.15
C GLY A 147 16.71 -20.17 -3.95
N LEU A 148 17.02 -18.90 -4.23
CA LEU A 148 18.24 -18.52 -4.94
C LEU A 148 19.52 -18.75 -4.11
N ASP A 149 19.44 -18.84 -2.78
CA ASP A 149 20.57 -19.14 -1.88
C ASP A 149 21.27 -20.48 -2.22
N THR A 150 20.54 -21.40 -2.86
CA THR A 150 21.05 -22.71 -3.27
C THR A 150 21.62 -22.76 -4.69
N THR A 151 21.60 -21.64 -5.42
CA THR A 151 22.08 -21.56 -6.81
C THR A 151 23.57 -21.32 -6.84
N ALA A 152 24.28 -21.96 -7.78
CA ALA A 152 25.71 -21.73 -7.99
C ALA A 152 25.99 -20.23 -8.26
N GLY A 153 26.64 -19.56 -7.32
CA GLY A 153 26.90 -18.11 -7.33
C GLY A 153 26.26 -17.32 -6.18
N ALA A 154 25.39 -17.92 -5.37
CA ALA A 154 24.75 -17.25 -4.23
C ALA A 154 25.70 -17.01 -3.04
N ALA A 155 26.68 -17.90 -2.86
CA ALA A 155 27.79 -17.64 -1.95
C ALA A 155 28.77 -16.66 -2.61
N LEU A 156 28.82 -15.43 -2.08
CA LEU A 156 29.89 -14.50 -2.38
C LEU A 156 31.17 -15.05 -1.74
N ASP A 157 31.98 -15.77 -2.52
CA ASP A 157 33.30 -16.18 -2.07
C ASP A 157 34.24 -14.96 -2.07
N LEU A 158 34.24 -14.24 -0.95
CA LEU A 158 35.16 -13.14 -0.69
C LEU A 158 36.61 -13.61 -0.48
N SER A 159 36.83 -14.93 -0.36
CA SER A 159 38.17 -15.51 -0.28
C SER A 159 38.76 -15.89 -1.64
N ASN A 160 37.96 -15.85 -2.72
CA ASN A 160 38.43 -16.10 -4.07
C ASN A 160 39.03 -14.82 -4.71
N PRO A 161 40.36 -14.76 -4.92
CA PRO A 161 41.01 -13.59 -5.53
C PRO A 161 40.64 -13.41 -7.02
N TRP A 162 39.93 -14.36 -7.62
CA TRP A 162 39.45 -14.32 -9.01
C TRP A 162 37.94 -14.06 -9.11
N ASN A 163 37.29 -13.56 -8.05
CA ASN A 163 35.88 -13.20 -8.10
C ASN A 163 35.66 -12.06 -9.13
N PRO A 164 34.96 -12.32 -10.27
CA PRO A 164 34.85 -11.39 -11.39
C PRO A 164 34.00 -10.14 -11.08
N LEU A 165 33.39 -10.06 -9.89
CA LEU A 165 32.64 -8.89 -9.44
C LEU A 165 33.54 -7.71 -8.99
N PHE A 166 34.86 -7.89 -8.94
CA PHE A 166 35.83 -6.86 -8.55
C PHE A 166 36.87 -6.50 -9.63
N THR A 167 36.62 -6.85 -10.89
CA THR A 167 37.46 -6.41 -12.04
C THR A 167 36.81 -5.29 -12.84
#